data_AF-A0A971TL47-F1
#
_entry.id   AF-A0A971TL47-F1
#
_cell.length_a   1.000
_cell.length_b   1.000
_cell.length_c   1.000
_cell.angle_alpha   90.00
_cell.angle_beta   90.00
_cell.angle_gamma   90.00
#
_symmetry.space_group_name_H-M   'P 1'
#
loop_
_entity.id
_entity.type
_entity.pdbx_description
1 polymer ?
#
loop_
_entity_poly.entity_id
_entity_poly.type
_entity_poly.pdbx_seq_one_letter_code
_entity_poly.pdbx_strand_id
1 'polypeptide(L)'
;MVDVGTSTLHDSGDFAATLKEAGIAHTEIRPHTPTDNAELERRQGTIGEAKRVVDAVIDHYNHERPHSAVGFLRPIDYYHGNPEAMQAERRRKLATAREMRKQENLKLRQRRIPFPEERLSLNQNRVLSHILWNISNPARPGDAGPVFCLRASKRGLEKRMKGK
;
A
#
# COMPACT_ATOMS: atom_id res chain seq x y z
N MET A 1 -11.58 -16.06 -39.42
CA MET A 1 -11.34 -14.63 -39.66
C MET A 1 -12.72 -13.98 -39.63
N VAL A 2 -13.06 -13.27 -38.55
CA VAL A 2 -14.39 -12.64 -38.42
C VAL A 2 -14.23 -11.24 -38.97
N ASP A 3 -14.82 -10.95 -40.12
CA ASP A 3 -14.81 -9.60 -40.69
C ASP A 3 -15.51 -8.66 -39.70
N VAL A 4 -14.73 -7.83 -39.02
CA VAL A 4 -15.19 -6.81 -38.05
C VAL A 4 -16.06 -5.70 -38.68
N GLY A 5 -16.30 -5.75 -39.99
CA GLY A 5 -17.02 -4.75 -40.77
C GLY A 5 -18.54 -4.93 -40.88
N THR A 6 -19.15 -5.97 -40.29
CA THR A 6 -20.62 -6.16 -40.33
C THR A 6 -21.18 -6.30 -38.91
N SER A 7 -21.04 -5.25 -38.12
CA SER A 7 -21.71 -5.13 -36.83
C SER A 7 -23.00 -4.35 -37.01
N THR A 8 -24.14 -5.04 -36.91
CA THR A 8 -25.51 -4.49 -36.99
C THR A 8 -25.79 -3.30 -36.07
N LEU A 9 -24.96 -3.08 -35.05
CA LEU A 9 -25.05 -1.94 -34.14
C LEU A 9 -24.66 -0.61 -34.82
N HIS A 10 -23.65 -0.61 -35.68
CA HIS A 10 -23.14 0.61 -36.34
C HIS A 10 -24.03 1.06 -37.51
N ASP A 11 -24.85 0.15 -38.02
CA ASP A 11 -25.82 0.41 -39.08
C ASP A 11 -27.20 0.83 -38.53
N SER A 12 -27.33 0.93 -37.20
CA SER A 12 -28.61 1.24 -36.55
C SER A 12 -29.03 2.70 -36.76
N GLY A 13 -30.33 2.93 -36.97
CA GLY A 13 -30.89 4.27 -37.17
C GLY A 13 -30.68 5.20 -35.98
N ASP A 14 -30.69 4.66 -34.76
CA ASP A 14 -30.43 5.41 -33.53
C ASP A 14 -28.98 5.91 -33.47
N PHE A 15 -28.02 5.10 -33.96
CA PHE A 15 -26.62 5.50 -34.03
C PHE A 15 -26.42 6.61 -35.09
N ALA A 16 -27.05 6.50 -36.26
CA ALA A 16 -27.02 7.55 -37.27
C ALA A 16 -27.63 8.87 -36.76
N ALA A 17 -28.71 8.80 -35.97
CA ALA A 17 -29.34 9.97 -35.38
C ALA A 17 -28.41 10.68 -34.38
N THR A 18 -27.72 9.93 -33.51
CA THR A 18 -26.79 10.50 -32.52
C THR A 18 -25.56 11.15 -33.18
N LEU A 19 -25.00 10.56 -34.24
CA LEU A 19 -23.90 11.16 -34.99
C LEU A 19 -24.31 12.45 -35.71
N LYS A 20 -25.53 12.48 -36.24
CA LYS A 20 -26.08 13.68 -36.90
C LYS A 20 -26.28 14.83 -35.91
N GLU A 21 -26.79 14.55 -34.71
CA GLU A 21 -26.93 15.54 -33.63
C GLU A 21 -25.56 16.09 -33.19
N ALA A 22 -24.55 15.22 -33.11
CA ALA A 22 -23.19 15.60 -32.78
C ALA A 22 -22.43 16.29 -33.94
N GLY A 23 -23.00 16.33 -35.15
CA GLY A 23 -22.36 16.89 -36.35
C GLY A 23 -21.17 16.08 -36.87
N ILE A 24 -21.10 14.78 -36.57
CA ILE A 24 -20.00 13.89 -36.94
C ILE A 24 -20.38 13.09 -38.19
N ALA A 25 -19.49 13.06 -39.19
CA ALA A 25 -19.67 12.25 -40.38
C ALA A 25 -19.22 10.79 -40.11
N HIS A 26 -20.05 9.83 -40.51
CA HIS A 26 -19.76 8.39 -40.46
C HIS A 26 -19.27 7.92 -41.82
N THR A 27 -18.13 7.22 -41.85
CA THR A 27 -17.55 6.67 -43.08
C THR A 27 -17.12 5.23 -42.83
N GLU A 28 -17.53 4.34 -43.72
CA GLU A 28 -17.22 2.91 -43.64
C GLU A 28 -16.13 2.53 -44.65
N ILE A 29 -15.31 1.57 -44.24
CA ILE A 29 -14.31 0.95 -45.10
C ILE A 29 -15.01 -0.09 -46.00
N ARG A 30 -14.47 -0.29 -47.20
CA ARG A 30 -15.01 -1.31 -48.11
C ARG A 30 -14.85 -2.72 -47.51
N PRO A 31 -15.81 -3.63 -47.75
CA PRO A 31 -15.67 -5.01 -47.30
C PRO A 31 -14.39 -5.67 -47.84
N HIS A 32 -13.76 -6.50 -47.00
CA HIS A 32 -12.55 -7.29 -47.32
C HIS A 32 -11.30 -6.48 -47.72
N THR A 33 -11.17 -5.22 -47.29
CA THR A 33 -9.92 -4.44 -47.42
C THR A 33 -9.23 -4.24 -46.05
N PRO A 34 -8.60 -5.30 -45.49
CA PRO A 34 -8.03 -5.24 -44.14
C PRO A 34 -6.85 -4.25 -44.01
N THR A 35 -6.20 -3.90 -45.12
CA THR A 35 -5.11 -2.92 -45.15
C THR A 35 -5.56 -1.52 -44.73
N ASP A 36 -6.79 -1.13 -45.09
CA ASP A 36 -7.33 0.19 -44.78
C ASP A 36 -7.61 0.35 -43.27
N ASN A 37 -7.80 -0.76 -42.55
CA ASN A 37 -8.03 -0.79 -41.10
C ASN A 37 -6.75 -1.07 -40.29
N ALA A 38 -5.58 -1.20 -40.92
CA ALA A 38 -4.39 -1.74 -40.26
C ALA A 38 -3.92 -0.94 -39.02
N GLU A 39 -4.10 0.39 -39.02
CA GLU A 39 -3.78 1.24 -37.86
C GLU A 39 -4.70 0.96 -36.67
N LEU A 40 -6.00 0.78 -36.93
CA LEU A 40 -6.98 0.48 -35.90
C LEU A 40 -6.74 -0.92 -35.34
N GLU A 41 -6.57 -1.92 -36.20
CA GLU A 41 -6.26 -3.32 -35.81
C GLU A 41 -4.99 -3.38 -34.94
N ARG A 42 -3.94 -2.63 -35.32
CA ARG A 42 -2.69 -2.55 -34.53
C ARG A 42 -2.94 -1.96 -33.14
N ARG A 43 -3.68 -0.85 -33.06
CA ARG A 43 -4.02 -0.20 -31.78
C ARG A 43 -4.92 -1.09 -30.92
N GLN A 44 -5.90 -1.75 -31.52
CA GLN A 44 -6.78 -2.71 -30.85
C GLN A 44 -6.00 -3.91 -30.31
N GLY A 45 -4.98 -4.37 -31.03
CA GLY A 45 -4.03 -5.38 -30.53
C GLY A 45 -3.37 -4.94 -29.20
N THR A 46 -2.87 -3.70 -29.15
CA THR A 46 -2.28 -3.13 -27.92
C THR A 46 -3.30 -2.97 -26.79
N ILE A 47 -4.53 -2.53 -27.11
CA ILE A 47 -5.62 -2.43 -26.11
C ILE A 47 -6.04 -3.82 -25.61
N GLY A 48 -6.10 -4.81 -26.50
CA GLY A 48 -6.40 -6.19 -26.14
C GLY A 48 -5.35 -6.77 -25.18
N GLU A 49 -4.07 -6.47 -25.41
CA GLU A 49 -3.00 -6.83 -24.49
C GLU A 49 -3.14 -6.10 -23.14
N ALA A 50 -3.42 -4.80 -23.15
CA ALA A 50 -3.69 -4.05 -21.92
C ALA A 50 -4.89 -4.63 -21.15
N LYS A 51 -5.93 -5.06 -21.86
CA LYS A 51 -7.10 -5.72 -21.25
C LYS A 51 -6.69 -7.03 -20.57
N ARG A 52 -5.87 -7.88 -21.20
CA ARG A 52 -5.37 -9.11 -20.57
C ARG A 52 -4.58 -8.84 -19.30
N VAL A 53 -3.75 -7.79 -19.30
CA VAL A 53 -3.01 -7.37 -18.10
C VAL A 53 -3.95 -6.91 -16.99
N VAL A 54 -4.97 -6.11 -17.34
CA VAL A 54 -5.99 -5.66 -16.39
C VAL A 54 -6.79 -6.84 -15.84
N ASP A 55 -7.21 -7.78 -16.69
CA ASP A 55 -7.93 -8.98 -16.29
C ASP A 55 -7.10 -9.82 -15.31
N ALA A 56 -5.80 -10.00 -15.58
CA ALA A 56 -4.89 -10.69 -14.66
C ALA A 56 -4.76 -9.99 -13.29
N VAL A 57 -4.74 -8.64 -13.29
CA VAL A 57 -4.73 -7.87 -12.04
C VAL A 57 -6.03 -8.03 -11.27
N ILE A 58 -7.17 -8.00 -11.96
CA ILE A 58 -8.51 -8.20 -11.36
C ILE A 58 -8.60 -9.61 -10.76
N ASP A 59 -8.18 -10.63 -11.50
CA ASP A 59 -8.20 -12.03 -11.05
C ASP A 59 -7.34 -12.21 -9.80
N HIS A 60 -6.10 -11.71 -9.83
CA HIS A 60 -5.23 -11.76 -8.66
C HIS A 60 -5.84 -11.06 -7.45
N TYR A 61 -6.44 -9.87 -7.66
CA TYR A 61 -7.07 -9.11 -6.59
C TYR A 61 -8.25 -9.84 -5.94
N ASN A 62 -9.06 -10.52 -6.76
CA ASN A 62 -10.31 -11.16 -6.34
C ASN A 62 -10.13 -12.59 -5.81
N HIS A 63 -9.21 -13.36 -6.39
CA HIS A 63 -9.09 -14.80 -6.17
C HIS A 63 -7.83 -15.23 -5.40
N GLU A 64 -6.83 -14.37 -5.30
CA GLU A 64 -5.55 -14.74 -4.71
C GLU A 64 -5.19 -13.85 -3.51
N ARG A 65 -5.36 -12.53 -3.65
CA ARG A 65 -4.89 -11.57 -2.66
C ARG A 65 -5.77 -11.54 -1.40
N PRO A 66 -5.21 -11.79 -0.20
CA PRO A 66 -5.93 -11.55 1.06
C PRO A 66 -5.90 -10.07 1.42
N HIS A 67 -7.06 -9.49 1.77
CA HIS A 67 -7.16 -8.05 2.09
C HIS A 67 -7.38 -7.81 3.57
N SER A 68 -6.56 -6.94 4.17
CA SER A 68 -6.65 -6.59 5.59
C SER A 68 -8.00 -5.95 5.97
N ALA A 69 -8.58 -5.13 5.08
CA ALA A 69 -9.88 -4.49 5.27
C ALA A 69 -11.02 -5.50 5.45
N VAL A 70 -10.86 -6.71 4.90
CA VAL A 70 -11.87 -7.78 4.88
C VAL A 70 -11.45 -8.94 5.81
N GLY A 71 -10.63 -8.64 6.83
CA GLY A 71 -10.19 -9.63 7.80
C GLY A 71 -9.18 -10.66 7.24
N PHE A 72 -8.41 -10.27 6.23
CA PHE A 72 -7.49 -11.14 5.47
C PHE A 72 -8.18 -12.32 4.77
N LEU A 73 -9.41 -12.10 4.31
CA LEU A 73 -10.08 -12.95 3.34
C LEU A 73 -9.88 -12.42 1.92
N ARG A 74 -10.11 -13.30 0.94
CA ARG A 74 -10.17 -12.93 -0.47
C ARG A 74 -11.55 -12.32 -0.77
N PRO A 75 -11.66 -11.36 -1.70
CA PRO A 75 -12.94 -10.73 -2.00
C PRO A 75 -14.01 -11.72 -2.43
N ILE A 76 -13.66 -12.71 -3.27
CA ILE A 76 -14.62 -13.73 -3.71
C ILE A 76 -15.20 -14.54 -2.55
N ASP A 77 -14.35 -14.95 -1.61
CA ASP A 77 -14.74 -15.73 -0.44
C ASP A 77 -15.64 -14.92 0.50
N TYR A 78 -15.42 -13.61 0.57
CA TYR A 78 -16.20 -12.73 1.44
C TYR A 78 -17.60 -12.47 0.91
N TYR A 79 -17.73 -12.22 -0.40
CA TYR A 79 -19.02 -11.88 -1.00
C TYR A 79 -19.84 -13.10 -1.43
N HIS A 80 -19.20 -14.20 -1.84
CA HIS A 80 -19.89 -15.40 -2.32
C HIS A 80 -19.86 -16.58 -1.33
N GLY A 81 -19.02 -16.51 -0.29
CA GLY A 81 -18.85 -17.58 0.70
C GLY A 81 -19.51 -17.29 2.05
N ASN A 82 -19.07 -18.04 3.07
CA ASN A 82 -19.40 -17.78 4.47
C ASN A 82 -18.19 -17.15 5.20
N PRO A 83 -18.08 -15.81 5.24
CA PRO A 83 -16.92 -15.14 5.80
C PRO A 83 -16.73 -15.40 7.30
N GLU A 84 -17.81 -15.59 8.06
CA GLU A 84 -17.75 -15.80 9.51
C GLU A 84 -17.08 -17.12 9.86
N ALA A 85 -17.46 -18.20 9.16
CA ALA A 85 -16.88 -19.53 9.36
C ALA A 85 -15.38 -19.54 9.00
N MET A 86 -15.00 -18.95 7.87
CA MET A 86 -13.61 -18.88 7.43
C MET A 86 -12.75 -18.03 8.38
N GLN A 87 -13.27 -16.92 8.88
CA GLN A 87 -12.56 -16.13 9.88
C GLN A 87 -12.44 -16.87 11.21
N ALA A 88 -13.46 -17.62 11.63
CA ALA A 88 -13.40 -18.43 12.85
C ALA A 88 -12.31 -19.50 12.77
N GLU A 89 -12.21 -20.21 11.66
CA GLU A 89 -11.15 -21.18 11.42
C GLU A 89 -9.76 -20.51 11.43
N ARG A 90 -9.63 -19.36 10.77
CA ARG A 90 -8.38 -18.58 10.76
C ARG A 90 -7.97 -18.15 12.17
N ARG A 91 -8.92 -17.64 12.98
CA ARG A 91 -8.67 -17.26 14.39
C ARG A 91 -8.17 -18.45 15.19
N ARG A 92 -8.77 -19.64 15.02
CA ARG A 92 -8.33 -20.88 15.65
C ARG A 92 -6.89 -21.22 15.25
N LYS A 93 -6.57 -21.24 13.95
CA LYS A 93 -5.20 -21.51 13.46
C LYS A 93 -4.18 -20.52 14.03
N LEU A 94 -4.50 -19.23 14.04
CA LEU A 94 -3.63 -18.18 14.59
C LEU A 94 -3.43 -18.32 16.10
N ALA A 95 -4.48 -18.67 16.86
CA ALA A 95 -4.39 -18.91 18.28
C ALA A 95 -3.46 -20.10 18.59
N THR A 96 -3.64 -21.22 17.89
CA THR A 96 -2.77 -22.40 18.02
C THR A 96 -1.31 -22.05 17.70
N ALA A 97 -1.07 -21.34 16.60
CA ALA A 97 0.29 -20.93 16.21
C ALA A 97 0.94 -20.00 17.25
N ARG A 98 0.16 -19.09 17.86
CA ARG A 98 0.65 -18.23 18.95
C ARG A 98 1.05 -19.04 20.18
N GLU A 99 0.23 -20.02 20.57
CA GLU A 99 0.53 -20.88 21.72
C GLU A 99 1.77 -21.73 21.47
N MET A 100 1.90 -22.33 20.28
CA MET A 100 3.10 -23.08 19.88
C MET A 100 4.36 -22.20 19.96
N ARG A 101 4.32 -20.98 19.41
CA ARG A 101 5.45 -20.04 19.51
C ARG A 101 5.77 -19.65 20.95
N LYS A 102 4.75 -19.48 21.79
CA LYS A 102 4.94 -19.17 23.21
C LYS A 102 5.66 -20.32 23.92
N GLN A 103 5.25 -21.56 23.67
CA GLN A 103 5.89 -22.76 24.23
C GLN A 103 7.34 -22.88 23.77
N GLU A 104 7.64 -22.70 22.48
CA GLU A 104 9.01 -22.71 21.97
C GLU A 104 9.86 -21.57 22.57
N ASN A 105 9.30 -20.36 22.70
CA ASN A 105 9.97 -19.22 23.33
C ASN A 105 10.20 -19.38 24.85
N LEU A 106 9.43 -20.25 25.52
CA LEU A 106 9.62 -20.61 26.93
C LEU A 106 10.71 -21.69 27.08
N LYS A 107 10.79 -22.64 26.14
CA LYS A 107 11.84 -23.67 26.07
C LYS A 107 13.20 -23.05 25.76
N LEU A 108 13.22 -22.10 24.83
CA LEU A 108 14.36 -21.20 24.66
C LEU A 108 14.45 -20.36 25.94
N ARG A 109 15.36 -20.71 26.87
CA ARG A 109 15.71 -19.82 27.98
C ARG A 109 16.06 -18.48 27.36
N GLN A 110 15.14 -17.52 27.40
CA GLN A 110 15.42 -16.17 26.94
C GLN A 110 16.62 -15.71 27.79
N ARG A 111 17.78 -15.52 27.16
CA ARG A 111 18.82 -14.70 27.75
C ARG A 111 18.11 -13.38 28.00
N ARG A 112 17.85 -13.04 29.26
CA ARG A 112 17.45 -11.67 29.61
C ARG A 112 18.53 -10.82 28.96
N ILE A 113 18.18 -10.00 27.98
CA ILE A 113 19.04 -8.88 27.62
C ILE A 113 19.15 -8.13 28.94
N PRO A 114 20.36 -8.02 29.55
CA PRO A 114 20.50 -7.28 30.78
C PRO A 114 19.97 -5.88 30.46
N PHE A 115 18.87 -5.49 31.09
CA PHE A 115 18.44 -4.11 31.00
C PHE A 115 19.54 -3.31 31.72
N PRO A 116 20.33 -2.47 31.05
CA PRO A 116 21.37 -1.73 31.74
C PRO A 116 20.68 -0.77 32.70
N GLU A 117 20.79 -1.02 33.99
CA GLU A 117 20.19 -0.18 35.04
C GLU A 117 20.74 1.26 35.03
N GLU A 118 21.79 1.52 34.25
CA GLU A 118 22.47 2.80 34.09
C GLU A 118 21.67 3.91 33.40
N ARG A 119 20.46 3.65 32.88
CA ARG A 119 19.67 4.70 32.19
C ARG A 119 18.73 5.51 33.07
N LEU A 120 18.80 5.36 34.40
CA LEU A 120 18.04 6.19 35.35
C LEU A 120 18.90 7.10 36.24
N SER A 121 20.24 7.09 36.15
CA SER A 121 21.11 7.99 36.96
C SER A 121 21.77 9.13 36.17
N LEU A 122 21.72 9.12 34.84
CA LEU A 122 22.33 10.16 34.00
C LEU A 122 21.44 11.41 33.78
N ASN A 123 20.46 11.65 34.66
CA ASN A 123 19.65 12.87 34.64
C ASN A 123 19.60 13.63 35.98
N GLN A 124 20.61 13.45 36.83
CA GLN A 124 20.89 14.37 37.95
C GLN A 124 22.26 15.08 37.85
N ASN A 125 23.21 14.58 37.05
CA ASN A 125 24.57 15.13 37.00
C ASN A 125 24.99 15.72 35.64
N ARG A 126 24.06 16.04 34.74
CA ARG A 126 24.40 16.73 33.48
C ARG A 126 24.42 18.26 33.61
N VAL A 127 23.75 18.81 34.62
CA VAL A 127 23.76 20.26 34.89
C VAL A 127 25.03 20.66 35.65
N LEU A 128 25.49 19.82 36.60
CA LEU A 128 26.66 20.12 37.43
C LEU A 128 28.00 19.89 36.72
N SER A 129 28.12 18.88 35.85
CA SER A 129 29.37 18.61 35.12
C SER A 129 29.69 19.68 34.08
N HIS A 130 28.68 20.25 33.43
CA HIS A 130 28.86 21.31 32.44
C HIS A 130 29.17 22.68 33.09
N ILE A 131 28.69 22.93 34.31
CA ILE A 131 29.02 24.14 35.09
C ILE A 131 30.46 24.05 35.62
N LEU A 132 30.89 22.89 36.15
CA LEU A 132 32.25 22.71 36.66
C LEU A 132 33.32 22.76 35.56
N TRP A 133 33.03 22.21 34.37
CA TRP A 133 33.95 22.24 33.23
C TRP A 133 34.16 23.66 32.68
N ASN A 134 33.12 24.51 32.68
CA ASN A 134 33.19 25.90 32.20
C ASN A 134 33.91 26.85 33.18
N ILE A 135 33.90 26.54 34.49
CA ILE A 135 34.62 27.32 35.52
C ILE A 135 36.12 27.04 35.48
N SER A 136 36.52 25.82 35.11
CA SER A 136 37.93 25.41 35.11
C SER A 136 38.67 25.70 33.80
N ASN A 137 37.98 26.18 32.75
CA ASN A 137 38.60 26.43 31.44
C ASN A 137 37.89 27.57 30.68
N PRO A 138 38.19 28.85 30.96
CA PRO A 138 37.65 29.96 30.18
C PRO A 138 38.30 29.95 28.79
N ALA A 139 37.49 29.76 27.74
CA ALA A 139 37.94 29.83 26.36
C ALA A 139 38.70 31.15 26.10
N ARG A 140 39.87 31.07 25.44
CA ARG A 140 40.53 32.26 24.88
C ARG A 140 39.68 32.79 23.72
N PRO A 141 39.59 34.12 23.52
CA PRO A 141 38.82 34.69 22.43
C PRO A 141 39.52 34.35 21.10
N GLY A 142 38.98 33.39 20.35
CA GLY A 142 39.51 32.99 19.04
C GLY A 142 38.92 31.69 18.46
N ASP A 143 38.48 30.76 19.28
CA ASP A 143 38.10 29.41 18.80
C ASP A 143 36.58 29.25 18.64
N ALA A 144 36.00 29.92 17.63
CA ALA A 144 34.64 29.67 17.19
C ALA A 144 34.60 28.46 16.22
N GLY A 145 34.38 27.26 16.77
CA GLY A 145 33.99 26.06 16.01
C GLY A 145 32.46 25.96 15.84
N PRO A 146 31.96 25.22 14.83
CA PRO A 146 30.63 25.40 14.29
C PRO A 146 29.51 24.94 15.23
N VAL A 147 28.52 25.82 15.40
CA VAL A 147 27.27 25.60 16.13
C VAL A 147 26.43 24.54 15.42
N PHE A 148 26.36 23.32 15.97
CA PHE A 148 25.39 22.33 15.53
C PHE A 148 24.02 22.63 16.18
N CYS A 149 23.16 23.33 15.44
CA CYS A 149 21.78 23.65 15.81
C CYS A 149 20.92 22.37 15.87
N LEU A 150 20.78 21.76 17.06
CA LEU A 150 19.73 20.79 17.34
C LEU A 150 18.39 21.51 17.51
N ARG A 151 17.61 21.52 16.42
CA ARG A 151 16.22 21.99 16.40
C ARG A 151 15.34 20.95 17.12
N ALA A 152 15.01 21.23 18.39
CA ALA A 152 14.07 20.44 19.17
C ALA A 152 12.64 20.63 18.63
N SER A 153 11.94 19.54 18.28
CA SER A 153 10.48 19.53 18.10
C SER A 153 9.84 18.77 19.26
N LYS A 154 9.47 19.49 20.32
CA LYS A 154 8.63 19.04 21.43
C LYS A 154 7.14 19.08 21.03
N ARG A 155 6.66 18.12 20.24
CA ARG A 155 5.21 17.87 20.09
C ARG A 155 4.96 16.38 19.95
N GLY A 156 4.50 15.73 21.02
CA GLY A 156 4.01 14.35 20.92
C GLY A 156 3.79 13.57 22.21
N LEU A 157 4.27 14.05 23.37
CA LEU A 157 4.32 13.23 24.60
C LEU A 157 3.52 13.79 25.79
N GLU A 158 2.42 14.52 25.54
CA GLU A 158 1.63 15.10 26.65
C GLU A 158 0.10 14.88 26.58
N LYS A 159 -0.39 13.93 25.76
CA LYS A 159 -1.83 13.60 25.78
C LYS A 159 -2.11 12.11 25.69
N ARG A 160 -1.83 11.37 26.77
CA ARG A 160 -2.61 10.15 27.11
C ARG A 160 -2.48 9.63 28.55
N MET A 161 -2.16 10.50 29.52
CA MET A 161 -2.12 10.16 30.95
C MET A 161 -3.09 10.99 31.81
N LYS A 162 -4.33 11.17 31.34
CA LYS A 162 -5.53 11.51 32.15
C LYS A 162 -6.73 10.91 31.39
N GLY A 163 -7.55 9.99 31.90
CA GLY A 163 -7.79 9.63 33.30
C GLY A 163 -8.75 10.62 33.95
N LYS A 164 -9.99 10.69 33.45
CA LYS A 164 -11.24 11.02 34.15
C LYS A 164 -12.40 10.47 33.32
#